data_AF-A0A958L9I7-F1
#
_entry.id   AF-A0A958L9I7-F1
#
_cell.length_a   1.000
_cell.length_b   1.000
_cell.length_c   1.000
_cell.angle_alpha   90.00
_cell.angle_beta   90.00
_cell.angle_gamma   90.00
#
_symmetry.space_group_name_H-M   'P 1'
#
loop_
_entity.id
_entity.type
_entity.pdbx_description
1 polymer ?
#
loop_
_entity_poly.entity_id
_entity_poly.type
_entity_poly.pdbx_seq_one_letter_code
_entity_poly.pdbx_strand_id
1 'polypeptide(L)'
;LLKPIVDFDAIFIPDSTRALGQIAPMLAYHDINKVTLIGTNLWNTSSLIKRGQKFVEGSVFVDSLLPEDAKFKNSHFYREYLKTFGTPPGVFESQGYDAGLVLRQIVTSGVRSRIGVKEQLNEITGFPGSLGTIKTNMRRELTRPLVKLGVMDGAIVKNPDSVFKEN
;
A
#
# COMPACT_ATOMS: atom_id res chain seq x y z
N LEU A 1 -39.59 -0.66 0.24
CA LEU A 1 -38.41 -0.51 -0.64
C LEU A 1 -38.15 -1.86 -1.30
N LEU A 2 -37.82 -1.88 -2.60
CA LEU A 2 -37.40 -3.11 -3.27
C LEU A 2 -36.02 -3.51 -2.73
N LYS A 3 -35.77 -4.81 -2.60
CA LYS A 3 -34.43 -5.31 -2.23
C LYS A 3 -33.42 -4.97 -3.33
N PRO A 4 -32.17 -4.62 -2.99
CA PRO A 4 -31.14 -4.42 -4.00
C PRO A 4 -30.88 -5.72 -4.76
N ILE A 5 -30.57 -5.59 -6.05
CA ILE A 5 -29.95 -6.67 -6.81
C ILE A 5 -28.46 -6.63 -6.48
N VAL A 6 -27.94 -7.72 -5.92
CA VAL A 6 -26.52 -7.87 -5.55
C VAL A 6 -26.00 -9.11 -6.28
N ASP A 7 -25.51 -8.89 -7.49
CA ASP A 7 -24.96 -9.90 -8.42
C ASP A 7 -23.42 -9.81 -8.53
N PHE A 8 -22.78 -9.26 -7.50
CA PHE A 8 -21.35 -9.04 -7.42
C PHE A 8 -20.80 -9.43 -6.04
N ASP A 9 -19.56 -9.93 -6.02
CA ASP A 9 -18.89 -10.36 -4.78
C ASP A 9 -18.13 -9.22 -4.08
N ALA A 10 -17.78 -8.17 -4.83
CA ALA A 10 -16.94 -7.09 -4.33
C ALA A 10 -17.23 -5.74 -4.99
N ILE A 11 -16.91 -4.66 -4.27
CA ILE A 11 -16.95 -3.29 -4.77
C ILE A 11 -15.56 -2.69 -4.60
N PHE A 12 -14.96 -2.24 -5.71
CA PHE A 12 -13.72 -1.47 -5.68
C PHE A 12 -14.01 0.03 -5.51
N ILE A 13 -13.43 0.63 -4.48
CA ILE A 13 -13.60 2.05 -4.13
C ILE A 13 -12.22 2.72 -4.20
N PRO A 14 -11.85 3.34 -5.33
CA PRO A 14 -10.55 3.96 -5.53
C PRO A 14 -10.43 5.35 -4.90
N ASP A 15 -10.85 5.50 -3.63
CA ASP A 15 -10.91 6.79 -2.94
C ASP A 15 -10.43 6.64 -1.48
N SER A 16 -10.28 7.77 -0.81
CA SER A 16 -9.92 7.94 0.58
C SER A 16 -10.88 7.27 1.59
N THR A 17 -10.40 7.11 2.81
CA THR A 17 -11.22 6.65 3.95
C THR A 17 -12.39 7.59 4.27
N ARG A 18 -12.38 8.84 3.78
CA ARG A 18 -13.50 9.78 3.92
C ARG A 18 -14.69 9.35 3.07
N ALA A 19 -14.46 9.08 1.79
CA ALA A 19 -15.51 8.60 0.89
C ALA A 19 -16.02 7.23 1.34
N LEU A 20 -15.11 6.31 1.69
CA LEU A 20 -15.48 4.99 2.22
C LEU A 20 -16.38 5.09 3.45
N GLY A 21 -16.06 5.99 4.39
CA GLY A 21 -16.87 6.20 5.60
C GLY A 21 -18.29 6.70 5.34
N GLN A 22 -18.59 7.18 4.13
CA GLN A 22 -19.95 7.53 3.69
C GLN A 22 -20.58 6.37 2.89
N ILE A 23 -19.80 5.72 2.03
CA ILE A 23 -20.27 4.63 1.16
C ILE A 23 -20.63 3.39 1.98
N ALA A 24 -19.75 2.93 2.88
CA ALA A 24 -19.92 1.67 3.59
C ALA A 24 -21.20 1.63 4.48
N PRO A 25 -21.52 2.66 5.28
CA PRO A 25 -22.78 2.68 6.02
C PRO A 25 -24.01 2.74 5.11
N MET A 26 -23.91 3.41 3.96
CA MET A 26 -25.02 3.52 3.02
C MET A 26 -25.31 2.18 2.34
N LEU A 27 -24.27 1.43 1.96
CA LEU A 27 -24.43 0.05 1.46
C LEU A 27 -25.14 -0.83 2.50
N ALA A 28 -24.71 -0.76 3.76
CA ALA A 28 -25.33 -1.50 4.84
C ALA A 28 -26.79 -1.08 5.10
N TYR A 29 -27.10 0.21 5.02
CA TYR A 29 -28.48 0.74 5.12
C TYR A 29 -29.38 0.20 4.01
N HIS A 30 -28.82 -0.09 2.83
CA HIS A 30 -29.52 -0.68 1.70
C HIS A 30 -29.48 -2.22 1.67
N ASP A 31 -29.14 -2.88 2.78
CA ASP A 31 -29.02 -4.35 2.89
C ASP A 31 -27.93 -4.99 1.99
N ILE A 32 -26.95 -4.19 1.56
CA ILE A 32 -25.77 -4.66 0.82
C ILE A 32 -24.64 -4.93 1.81
N ASN A 33 -24.68 -6.11 2.46
CA ASN A 33 -23.81 -6.46 3.59
C ASN A 33 -22.93 -7.71 3.38
N LYS A 34 -23.06 -8.39 2.23
CA LYS A 34 -22.28 -9.60 1.90
C LYS A 34 -21.19 -9.36 0.85
N VAL A 35 -20.83 -8.11 0.60
CA VAL A 35 -19.90 -7.72 -0.46
C VAL A 35 -18.57 -7.30 0.13
N THR A 36 -17.47 -7.72 -0.49
CA THR A 36 -16.13 -7.32 -0.06
C THR A 36 -15.82 -5.92 -0.55
N LEU A 37 -15.46 -5.01 0.36
CA LEU A 37 -14.98 -3.68 -0.02
C LEU A 37 -13.49 -3.74 -0.33
N ILE A 38 -13.12 -3.40 -1.56
CA ILE A 38 -11.73 -3.37 -2.03
C ILE A 38 -11.28 -1.92 -2.19
N GLY A 39 -10.10 -1.58 -1.68
CA GLY A 39 -9.58 -0.21 -1.72
C GLY A 39 -8.12 -0.11 -2.16
N THR A 40 -7.62 1.12 -2.09
CA THR A 40 -6.22 1.47 -2.43
C THR A 40 -5.37 1.62 -1.17
N ASN A 41 -4.08 1.90 -1.34
CA ASN A 41 -3.17 2.23 -0.25
C ASN A 41 -3.62 3.44 0.58
N LEU A 42 -4.52 4.29 0.06
CA LEU A 42 -5.11 5.40 0.82
C LEU A 42 -5.91 4.93 2.06
N TRP A 43 -6.25 3.65 2.13
CA TRP A 43 -6.94 3.05 3.27
C TRP A 43 -6.02 2.66 4.40
N ASN A 44 -4.70 2.63 4.19
CA ASN A 44 -3.72 2.22 5.20
C ASN A 44 -3.47 3.29 6.27
N THR A 45 -4.52 3.67 6.99
CA THR A 45 -4.48 4.68 8.04
C THR A 45 -5.48 4.32 9.14
N SER A 46 -5.25 4.79 10.37
CA SER A 46 -6.21 4.61 11.47
C SER A 46 -7.60 5.21 11.17
N SER A 47 -7.70 6.12 10.19
CA SER A 47 -8.97 6.72 9.76
C SER A 47 -9.91 5.71 9.10
N LEU A 48 -9.40 4.63 8.52
CA LEU A 48 -10.21 3.54 7.93
C LEU A 48 -11.19 2.99 8.97
N ILE A 49 -10.66 2.54 10.10
CA ILE A 49 -11.44 1.99 11.21
C ILE A 49 -12.29 3.06 11.86
N LYS A 50 -11.73 4.26 12.12
CA LYS A 50 -12.46 5.35 12.78
C LYS A 50 -13.71 5.80 12.02
N ARG A 51 -13.64 5.84 10.69
CA ARG A 51 -14.76 6.30 9.83
C ARG A 51 -15.67 5.16 9.40
N GLY A 52 -15.10 4.02 9.05
CA GLY A 52 -15.84 2.85 8.56
C GLY A 52 -16.48 2.02 9.67
N GLN A 53 -15.92 2.05 10.88
CA GLN A 53 -16.36 1.27 12.03
C GLN A 53 -16.58 -0.21 11.65
N LYS A 54 -17.69 -0.82 12.09
CA LYS A 54 -18.05 -2.20 11.73
C LYS A 54 -18.35 -2.42 10.25
N PHE A 55 -18.58 -1.35 9.47
CA PHE A 55 -18.96 -1.47 8.05
C PHE A 55 -17.79 -1.72 7.12
N VAL A 56 -16.55 -1.63 7.61
CA VAL A 56 -15.33 -1.95 6.85
C VAL A 56 -14.69 -3.25 7.30
N GLU A 57 -15.34 -3.99 8.19
CA GLU A 57 -14.90 -5.32 8.59
C GLU A 57 -14.84 -6.24 7.35
N GLY A 58 -13.74 -6.98 7.20
CA GLY A 58 -13.51 -7.80 6.01
C GLY A 58 -13.15 -7.03 4.73
N SER A 59 -12.95 -5.70 4.80
CA SER A 59 -12.42 -4.95 3.65
C SER A 59 -10.96 -5.33 3.37
N VAL A 60 -10.55 -5.22 2.10
CA VAL A 60 -9.18 -5.50 1.66
C VAL A 60 -8.61 -4.37 0.82
N PHE A 61 -7.32 -4.14 0.97
CA PHE A 61 -6.57 -3.17 0.19
C PHE A 61 -5.11 -3.61 0.12
N VAL A 62 -4.29 -2.85 -0.61
CA VAL A 62 -2.87 -3.15 -0.76
C VAL A 62 -2.04 -1.92 -0.45
N ASP A 63 -0.87 -2.13 0.15
CA ASP A 63 0.14 -1.09 0.33
C ASP A 63 1.54 -1.72 0.27
N SER A 64 2.54 -0.92 -0.09
CA SER A 64 3.95 -1.25 0.05
C SER A 64 4.49 -0.87 1.44
N LEU A 65 3.96 0.20 2.05
CA LEU A 65 4.39 0.66 3.36
C LEU A 65 3.57 -0.02 4.45
N LEU A 66 4.25 -0.63 5.41
CA LEU A 66 3.64 -1.19 6.60
C LEU A 66 4.26 -0.49 7.81
N PRO A 67 3.67 0.61 8.30
CA PRO A 67 4.27 1.41 9.37
C PRO A 67 4.56 0.61 10.63
N GLU A 68 3.71 -0.38 10.92
CA GLU A 68 3.80 -1.24 12.10
C GLU A 68 4.63 -2.52 11.88
N ASP A 69 5.13 -2.78 10.67
CA ASP A 69 5.93 -3.98 10.40
C ASP A 69 7.31 -3.90 11.07
N ALA A 70 7.63 -4.92 11.87
CA ALA A 70 8.87 -4.97 12.64
C ALA A 70 10.12 -4.93 11.76
N LYS A 71 10.09 -5.51 10.54
CA LYS A 71 11.23 -5.47 9.62
C LYS A 71 11.47 -4.04 9.13
N PHE A 72 10.41 -3.28 8.87
CA PHE A 72 10.53 -1.87 8.49
C PHE A 72 11.05 -1.01 9.64
N LYS A 73 10.46 -1.10 10.84
CA LYS A 73 10.89 -0.37 12.04
C LYS A 73 12.34 -0.68 12.44
N ASN A 74 12.78 -1.92 12.21
CA ASN A 74 14.15 -2.37 12.48
C ASN A 74 15.10 -2.18 11.27
N SER A 75 14.67 -1.52 10.19
CA SER A 75 15.56 -1.24 9.06
C SER A 75 16.59 -0.17 9.40
N HIS A 76 17.73 -0.20 8.71
CA HIS A 76 18.75 0.85 8.82
C HIS A 76 18.17 2.22 8.44
N PHE A 77 17.40 2.28 7.34
CA PHE A 77 16.72 3.49 6.88
C PHE A 77 15.84 4.11 7.98
N TYR A 78 14.97 3.32 8.60
CA TYR A 78 14.06 3.82 9.64
C TYR A 78 14.81 4.44 10.81
N ARG A 79 15.84 3.76 11.31
CA ARG A 79 16.66 4.26 12.44
C ARG A 79 17.39 5.55 12.10
N GLU A 80 18.04 5.62 10.95
CA GLU A 80 18.79 6.82 10.54
C GLU A 80 17.85 8.00 10.26
N TYR A 81 16.70 7.75 9.62
CA TYR A 81 15.71 8.79 9.38
C TYR A 81 15.16 9.34 10.70
N LEU A 82 14.74 8.46 11.62
CA LEU A 82 14.22 8.87 12.93
C LEU A 82 15.26 9.64 13.75
N LYS A 83 16.52 9.19 13.73
CA LYS A 83 17.63 9.89 14.40
C LYS A 83 17.88 11.28 13.82
N THR A 84 17.73 11.44 12.51
CA THR A 84 18.04 12.70 11.80
C THR A 84 16.89 13.71 11.90
N PHE A 85 15.65 13.26 11.75
CA PHE A 85 14.48 14.14 11.62
C PHE A 85 13.57 14.16 12.86
N GLY A 86 13.77 13.26 13.82
CA GLY A 86 12.96 13.17 15.04
C GLY A 86 11.55 12.58 14.83
N THR A 87 11.19 12.20 13.61
CA THR A 87 9.88 11.59 13.28
C THR A 87 10.07 10.32 12.44
N PRO A 88 9.15 9.33 12.55
CA PRO A 88 9.18 8.15 11.69
C PRO A 88 9.04 8.51 10.19
N PRO A 89 9.74 7.82 9.28
CA PRO A 89 9.56 8.03 7.84
C PRO A 89 8.20 7.51 7.36
N GLY A 90 7.58 8.28 6.46
CA GLY A 90 6.40 7.86 5.71
C GLY A 90 6.74 7.35 4.30
N VAL A 91 5.71 7.26 3.46
CA VAL A 91 5.84 6.71 2.10
C VAL A 91 6.69 7.60 1.20
N PHE A 92 6.56 8.93 1.31
CA PHE A 92 7.30 9.87 0.47
C PHE A 92 8.78 9.92 0.84
N GLU A 93 9.07 9.88 2.13
CA GLU A 93 10.44 9.81 2.66
C GLU A 93 11.13 8.52 2.19
N SER A 94 10.42 7.40 2.25
CA SER A 94 10.91 6.10 1.79
C SER A 94 11.18 6.11 0.28
N GLN A 95 10.28 6.71 -0.51
CA GLN A 95 10.47 6.84 -1.97
C GLN A 95 11.64 7.76 -2.33
N GLY A 96 11.78 8.89 -1.65
CA GLY A 96 12.90 9.81 -1.87
C GLY A 96 14.24 9.17 -1.52
N TYR A 97 14.29 8.44 -0.40
CA TYR A 97 15.48 7.68 -0.01
C TYR A 97 15.86 6.63 -1.05
N ASP A 98 14.89 5.83 -1.50
CA ASP A 98 15.12 4.80 -2.53
C ASP A 98 15.60 5.41 -3.85
N ALA A 99 14.98 6.48 -4.31
CA ALA A 99 15.37 7.17 -5.53
C ALA A 99 16.82 7.68 -5.45
N GLY A 100 17.19 8.27 -4.31
CA GLY A 100 18.55 8.74 -4.05
C GLY A 100 19.56 7.58 -4.07
N LEU A 101 19.25 6.45 -3.43
CA LEU A 101 20.15 5.31 -3.43
C LEU A 101 20.32 4.65 -4.80
N VAL A 102 19.23 4.52 -5.57
CA VAL A 102 19.25 4.01 -6.94
C VAL A 102 20.13 4.90 -7.83
N LEU A 103 19.90 6.21 -7.81
CA LEU A 103 20.71 7.17 -8.59
C LEU A 103 22.17 7.17 -8.14
N ARG A 104 22.44 7.09 -6.84
CA ARG A 104 23.80 6.96 -6.31
C ARG A 104 24.49 5.75 -6.90
N GLN A 105 23.86 4.56 -6.85
CA GLN A 105 24.44 3.33 -7.41
C GLN A 105 24.80 3.51 -8.90
N ILE A 106 23.87 4.06 -9.68
CA ILE A 106 24.07 4.30 -11.12
C ILE A 106 25.24 5.23 -11.38
N VAL A 107 25.31 6.38 -10.68
CA VAL A 107 26.40 7.34 -10.86
C VAL A 107 27.75 6.75 -10.41
N THR A 108 27.77 5.97 -9.33
CA THR A 108 29.00 5.31 -8.85
C THR A 108 29.47 4.16 -9.72
N SER A 109 28.62 3.61 -10.60
CA SER A 109 29.01 2.54 -11.54
C SER A 109 29.98 2.99 -12.64
N GLY A 110 30.18 4.30 -12.80
CA GLY A 110 31.04 4.88 -13.84
C GLY A 110 30.28 5.47 -15.02
N VAL A 111 28.95 5.34 -15.09
CA VAL A 111 28.13 5.99 -16.12
C VAL A 111 28.24 7.52 -16.04
N ARG A 112 28.44 8.18 -17.19
CA ARG A 112 28.59 9.64 -17.32
C ARG A 112 27.66 10.30 -18.33
N SER A 113 26.78 9.54 -18.98
CA SER A 113 25.85 10.06 -19.99
C SER A 113 24.41 9.85 -19.58
N ARG A 114 23.53 10.75 -20.02
CA ARG A 114 22.07 10.63 -19.81
C ARG A 114 21.52 9.32 -20.38
N ILE A 115 22.05 8.88 -21.53
CA ILE A 115 21.64 7.63 -22.18
C ILE A 115 22.01 6.44 -21.29
N GLY A 116 23.25 6.39 -20.79
CA GLY A 116 23.69 5.31 -19.90
C GLY A 116 22.92 5.29 -18.58
N VAL A 117 22.56 6.46 -18.02
CA VAL A 117 21.72 6.50 -16.80
C VAL A 117 20.35 5.88 -17.08
N LYS A 118 19.74 6.22 -18.22
CA LYS A 118 18.45 5.66 -18.63
C LYS A 118 18.54 4.14 -18.84
N GLU A 119 19.61 3.65 -19.45
CA GLU A 119 19.83 2.21 -19.68
C GLU A 119 19.93 1.48 -18.35
N GLN A 120 20.77 1.96 -17.42
CA GLN A 120 20.90 1.34 -16.11
C GLN A 120 19.62 1.38 -15.26
N LEU A 121 18.83 2.46 -15.37
CA LEU A 121 17.50 2.50 -14.73
C LEU A 121 16.58 1.37 -15.24
N ASN A 122 16.71 0.97 -16.50
CA ASN A 122 15.91 -0.12 -17.07
C ASN A 122 16.41 -1.52 -16.67
N GLU A 123 17.65 -1.64 -16.19
CA GLU A 123 18.31 -2.91 -15.87
C GLU A 123 18.23 -3.28 -14.38
N ILE A 124 17.55 -2.47 -13.56
CA ILE A 124 17.40 -2.74 -12.13
C ILE A 124 16.52 -3.98 -11.93
N THR A 125 17.07 -5.04 -11.35
CA THR A 125 16.35 -6.30 -11.11
C THR A 125 16.23 -6.69 -9.63
N GLY A 126 17.06 -6.13 -8.76
CA GLY A 126 17.21 -6.61 -7.38
C GLY A 126 17.73 -5.56 -6.39
N PHE A 127 17.40 -4.28 -6.58
CA PHE A 127 17.94 -3.22 -5.73
C PHE A 127 17.32 -3.26 -4.32
N PRO A 128 18.12 -3.29 -3.24
CA PRO A 128 17.60 -3.35 -1.87
C PRO A 128 17.03 -1.98 -1.42
N GLY A 129 15.74 -1.76 -1.64
CA GLY A 129 15.02 -0.57 -1.21
C GLY A 129 14.53 -0.62 0.24
N SER A 130 14.12 0.52 0.77
CA SER A 130 13.61 0.72 2.13
C SER A 130 12.36 -0.11 2.44
N LEU A 131 11.48 -0.31 1.45
CA LEU A 131 10.24 -1.08 1.55
C LEU A 131 10.33 -2.46 0.87
N GLY A 132 11.53 -2.91 0.55
CA GLY A 132 11.78 -4.17 -0.15
C GLY A 132 12.47 -3.98 -1.48
N THR A 133 12.60 -5.09 -2.22
CA THR A 133 13.40 -5.13 -3.45
C THR A 133 12.74 -4.34 -4.57
N ILE A 134 13.49 -3.40 -5.16
CA ILE A 134 13.08 -2.60 -6.30
C ILE A 134 13.57 -3.27 -7.58
N LYS A 135 12.68 -3.33 -8.57
CA LYS A 135 12.98 -3.79 -9.93
C LYS A 135 12.24 -2.94 -10.96
N THR A 136 12.80 -2.81 -12.15
CA THR A 136 12.16 -2.15 -13.27
C THR A 136 11.34 -3.16 -14.08
N ASN A 137 10.08 -2.84 -14.35
CA ASN A 137 9.21 -3.69 -15.18
C ASN A 137 9.38 -3.36 -16.68
N MET A 138 8.71 -4.13 -17.54
CA MET A 138 8.73 -3.94 -19.01
C MET A 138 8.22 -2.56 -19.47
N ARG A 139 7.42 -1.88 -18.63
CA ARG A 139 6.89 -0.53 -18.87
C ARG A 139 7.84 0.58 -18.39
N ARG A 140 9.03 0.22 -17.91
CA ARG A 140 10.04 1.13 -17.32
C ARG A 140 9.58 1.80 -16.04
N GLU A 141 8.73 1.12 -15.28
CA GLU A 141 8.29 1.56 -13.95
C GLU A 141 9.10 0.82 -12.88
N LEU A 142 9.55 1.57 -11.87
CA LEU A 142 10.12 0.97 -10.67
C LEU A 142 9.00 0.37 -9.83
N THR A 143 9.07 -0.94 -9.65
CA THR A 143 8.10 -1.73 -8.90
C THR A 143 8.74 -2.27 -7.62
N ARG A 144 7.90 -2.45 -6.60
CA ARG A 144 8.25 -3.02 -5.30
C ARG A 144 7.14 -3.98 -4.85
N PRO A 145 7.40 -4.88 -3.90
CA PRO A 145 6.37 -5.79 -3.40
C PRO A 145 5.18 -5.03 -2.79
N LEU A 146 3.97 -5.49 -3.10
CA LEU A 146 2.76 -5.08 -2.42
C LEU A 146 2.37 -6.13 -1.39
N VAL A 147 1.74 -5.68 -0.32
CA VAL A 147 1.23 -6.54 0.73
C VAL A 147 -0.27 -6.41 0.79
N LYS A 148 -0.96 -7.55 0.86
CA LYS A 148 -2.40 -7.60 1.08
C LYS A 148 -2.69 -7.21 2.52
N LEU A 149 -3.57 -6.24 2.70
CA LEU A 149 -4.05 -5.78 3.99
C LEU A 149 -5.56 -5.98 4.05
N GLY A 150 -6.07 -6.18 5.26
CA GLY A 150 -7.51 -6.15 5.48
C GLY A 150 -7.87 -5.69 6.87
N VAL A 151 -9.17 -5.63 7.14
CA VAL A 151 -9.70 -5.29 8.45
C VAL A 151 -10.25 -6.55 9.11
N MET A 152 -9.69 -6.90 10.26
CA MET A 152 -10.18 -7.99 11.13
C MET A 152 -10.24 -7.49 12.57
N ASP A 153 -11.35 -7.75 13.26
CA ASP A 153 -11.61 -7.36 14.64
C ASP A 153 -11.35 -5.87 14.90
N GLY A 154 -11.74 -5.02 13.94
CA GLY A 154 -11.54 -3.56 14.02
C GLY A 154 -10.07 -3.11 13.92
N ALA A 155 -9.16 -3.97 13.43
CA ALA A 155 -7.75 -3.64 13.22
C ALA A 155 -7.31 -3.92 11.78
N ILE A 156 -6.33 -3.14 11.30
CA ILE A 156 -5.66 -3.43 10.03
C ILE A 156 -4.67 -4.56 10.26
N VAL A 157 -4.78 -5.62 9.47
CA VAL A 157 -3.99 -6.84 9.56
C VAL A 157 -3.33 -7.18 8.24
N LYS A 158 -2.14 -7.79 8.35
CA LYS A 158 -1.31 -8.20 7.21
C LYS A 158 -1.70 -9.59 6.73
N ASN A 159 -1.85 -9.75 5.42
CA ASN A 159 -2.16 -11.01 4.73
C ASN A 159 -3.30 -11.80 5.38
N PRO A 160 -4.52 -11.23 5.51
CA PRO A 160 -5.67 -11.97 6.03
C PRO A 160 -5.96 -13.21 5.15
N ASP A 161 -6.14 -14.37 5.77
CA ASP A 161 -6.32 -15.66 5.07
C ASP A 161 -7.70 -15.81 4.41
N SER A 162 -8.70 -15.03 4.82
CA SER A 162 -10.12 -15.32 4.54
C SER A 162 -10.95 -14.07 4.22
N VAL A 163 -10.69 -13.43 3.09
CA VAL A 163 -11.47 -12.25 2.67
C VAL A 163 -12.53 -12.64 1.64
N PHE A 164 -12.19 -13.50 0.69
CA PHE A 164 -13.18 -14.04 -0.23
C PHE A 164 -13.82 -15.24 0.45
N LYS A 165 -15.04 -15.07 0.98
CA LYS A 165 -15.85 -16.22 1.35
C LYS A 165 -16.25 -16.91 0.06
N GLU A 166 -15.82 -18.15 -0.13
CA GLU A 166 -16.43 -19.03 -1.13
C GLU A 166 -17.91 -19.14 -0.78
N ASN A 167 -18.77 -18.79 -1.74
CA ASN A 167 -20.22 -18.91 -1.63
C ASN A 167 -20.66 -20.37 -1.78
#